data_AF-A0A3D0SV32-F1
#
_entry.id   AF-A0A3D0SV32-F1
#
_cell.length_a   1.000
_cell.length_b   1.000
_cell.length_c   1.000
_cell.angle_alpha   90.00
_cell.angle_beta   90.00
_cell.angle_gamma   90.00
#
_symmetry.space_group_name_H-M   'P 1'
#
loop_
_entity.id
_entity.type
_entity.pdbx_description
1 polymer ?
#
loop_
_entity_poly.entity_id
_entity_poly.type
_entity_poly.pdbx_seq_one_letter_code
_entity_poly.pdbx_strand_id
1 'polypeptide(L)'
;IAKMLERMKVDVIEAGFPIASPGDFEAVRAVARAVKSSTVCGLARASDVDIDRAGEALKEAAACRVHTFIATSPIHMKMKLRMEPDQVLERAVEAVRRARRWTDDV
;
A
#
# COMPACT_ATOMS: atom_id res chain seq x y z
N ILE A 1 -14.40 6.82 -11.25
CA ILE A 1 -14.12 7.60 -10.02
C ILE A 1 -12.70 8.15 -10.00
N ALA A 2 -11.64 7.32 -10.12
CA ALA A 2 -10.24 7.79 -10.09
C ALA A 2 -9.93 8.95 -11.05
N LYS A 3 -10.37 8.89 -12.33
CA LYS A 3 -10.24 10.01 -13.28
C LYS A 3 -10.95 11.30 -12.87
N MET A 4 -12.00 11.22 -12.05
CA MET A 4 -12.69 12.39 -11.52
C MET A 4 -11.89 13.00 -10.37
N LEU A 5 -11.37 12.17 -9.46
CA LEU A 5 -10.46 12.62 -8.39
C LEU A 5 -9.19 13.26 -8.96
N GLU A 6 -8.62 12.68 -10.02
CA GLU A 6 -7.50 13.28 -10.76
C GLU A 6 -7.84 14.67 -11.32
N ARG A 7 -9.03 14.84 -11.91
CA ARG A 7 -9.48 16.16 -12.40
C ARG A 7 -9.68 17.18 -11.28
N MET A 8 -10.02 16.72 -10.08
CA MET A 8 -10.09 17.55 -8.88
C MET A 8 -8.70 17.88 -8.30
N LYS A 9 -7.63 17.33 -8.89
CA LYS A 9 -6.23 17.52 -8.47
C LYS A 9 -5.98 17.09 -7.03
N VAL A 10 -6.57 15.97 -6.61
CA VAL A 10 -6.16 15.35 -5.34
C VAL A 10 -4.71 14.88 -5.47
N ASP A 11 -3.91 15.04 -4.43
CA ASP A 11 -2.49 14.68 -4.48
C ASP A 11 -2.30 13.16 -4.56
N VAL A 12 -3.08 12.40 -3.78
CA VAL A 12 -3.00 10.95 -3.68
C VAL A 12 -4.37 10.31 -3.85
N ILE A 13 -4.45 9.24 -4.65
CA ILE A 13 -5.63 8.39 -4.81
C ILE A 13 -5.26 6.99 -4.30
N GLU A 14 -5.72 6.64 -3.10
CA GLU A 14 -5.65 5.25 -2.64
C GLU A 14 -6.68 4.40 -3.39
N ALA A 15 -6.18 3.54 -4.26
CA ALA A 15 -6.98 2.81 -5.24
C ALA A 15 -7.53 1.48 -4.72
N GLY A 16 -7.02 0.97 -3.60
CA GLY A 16 -7.49 -0.26 -2.99
C GLY A 16 -6.40 -1.04 -2.24
N PHE A 17 -6.69 -2.32 -1.97
CA PHE A 17 -5.82 -3.25 -1.24
C PHE A 17 -5.46 -4.47 -2.11
N PRO A 18 -4.35 -4.43 -2.88
CA PRO A 18 -4.07 -5.39 -3.95
C PRO A 18 -4.01 -6.88 -3.57
N ILE A 19 -3.66 -7.21 -2.32
CA ILE A 19 -3.61 -8.62 -1.87
C ILE A 19 -4.98 -9.20 -1.54
N ALA A 20 -6.01 -8.36 -1.36
CA ALA A 20 -7.29 -8.79 -0.83
C ALA A 20 -7.99 -9.78 -1.76
N SER A 21 -7.86 -9.58 -3.07
CA SER A 21 -8.32 -10.51 -4.10
C SER A 21 -7.64 -10.25 -5.44
N PRO A 22 -7.72 -11.19 -6.41
CA PRO A 22 -7.33 -10.92 -7.80
C PRO A 22 -8.09 -9.72 -8.40
N GLY A 23 -9.35 -9.51 -8.00
CA GLY A 23 -10.15 -8.38 -8.45
C GLY A 23 -9.60 -7.04 -7.95
N ASP A 24 -9.22 -6.97 -6.68
CA ASP A 24 -8.60 -5.76 -6.10
C ASP A 24 -7.25 -5.46 -6.76
N PHE A 25 -6.45 -6.48 -7.03
CA PHE A 25 -5.20 -6.32 -7.76
C PHE A 25 -5.41 -5.72 -9.15
N GLU A 26 -6.32 -6.28 -9.95
CA GLU A 26 -6.60 -5.78 -11.29
C GLU A 26 -7.27 -4.40 -11.26
N ALA A 27 -8.10 -4.10 -10.26
CA ALA A 27 -8.69 -2.79 -10.07
C ALA A 27 -7.63 -1.72 -9.77
N VAL A 28 -6.72 -1.97 -8.82
CA VAL A 28 -5.61 -1.05 -8.51
C VAL A 28 -4.70 -0.87 -9.72
N ARG A 29 -4.39 -1.94 -10.43
CA ARG A 29 -3.58 -1.89 -11.66
C ARG A 29 -4.25 -1.09 -12.77
N ALA A 30 -5.56 -1.21 -12.94
CA ALA A 30 -6.32 -0.41 -13.90
C ALA A 30 -6.27 1.08 -13.55
N VAL A 31 -6.39 1.44 -12.26
CA VAL A 31 -6.26 2.82 -11.79
C VAL A 31 -4.85 3.36 -12.01
N ALA A 32 -3.82 2.58 -11.65
CA ALA A 32 -2.41 2.90 -11.88
C ALA A 32 -2.14 3.25 -13.36
N ARG A 33 -2.67 2.45 -14.29
CA ARG A 33 -2.54 2.70 -15.72
C ARG A 33 -3.32 3.93 -16.21
N ALA A 34 -4.48 4.21 -15.62
CA ALA A 34 -5.37 5.27 -16.09
C ALA A 34 -4.97 6.66 -15.58
N VAL A 35 -4.51 6.78 -14.33
CA VAL A 35 -4.10 8.04 -13.69
C VAL A 35 -2.68 8.40 -14.12
N LYS A 36 -2.43 9.69 -14.35
CA LYS A 36 -1.20 10.26 -14.88
C LYS A 36 -0.69 11.47 -14.09
N SER A 37 -1.55 12.21 -13.39
CA SER A 37 -1.16 13.43 -12.68
C SER A 37 -1.29 13.38 -11.16
N SER A 38 -2.00 12.40 -10.59
CA SER A 38 -2.06 12.17 -9.14
C SER A 38 -1.24 10.93 -8.78
N THR A 39 -0.70 10.87 -7.58
CA THR A 39 -0.02 9.66 -7.08
C THR A 39 -1.07 8.57 -6.81
N VAL A 40 -0.84 7.36 -7.33
CA VAL A 40 -1.71 6.21 -7.08
C VAL A 40 -1.16 5.40 -5.91
N CYS A 41 -1.98 5.18 -4.89
CA CYS A 41 -1.59 4.49 -3.67
C CYS A 41 -2.26 3.11 -3.55
N GLY A 42 -1.53 2.12 -3.07
CA GLY A 42 -2.05 0.79 -2.74
C GLY A 42 -1.76 0.46 -1.27
N LEU A 43 -2.78 -0.01 -0.56
CA LEU A 43 -2.65 -0.45 0.83
C LEU A 43 -1.93 -1.81 0.90
N ALA A 44 -1.11 -2.02 1.93
CA ALA A 44 -0.46 -3.29 2.23
C ALA A 44 -0.38 -3.52 3.74
N ARG A 45 -0.61 -4.74 4.24
CA ARG A 45 -0.17 -5.08 5.61
C ARG A 45 1.37 -5.02 5.66
N ALA A 46 1.94 -4.90 6.85
CA ALA A 46 3.38 -5.07 7.08
C ALA A 46 3.81 -6.54 6.86
N SER A 47 3.79 -6.96 5.59
CA SER A 47 3.92 -8.32 5.09
C SER A 47 4.63 -8.29 3.74
N ASP A 48 5.64 -9.12 3.57
CA ASP A 48 6.45 -9.17 2.36
C ASP A 48 5.61 -9.41 1.10
N VAL A 49 4.68 -10.36 1.17
CA VAL A 49 3.80 -10.73 0.06
C VAL A 49 2.81 -9.61 -0.25
N ASP A 50 2.28 -8.95 0.77
CA ASP A 50 1.35 -7.82 0.59
C ASP A 50 2.03 -6.65 -0.11
N ILE A 51 3.26 -6.34 0.30
CA ILE A 51 4.05 -5.22 -0.22
C ILE A 51 4.43 -5.48 -1.67
N ASP A 52 4.92 -6.68 -1.99
CA ASP A 52 5.25 -7.02 -3.37
C ASP A 52 4.00 -6.99 -4.24
N ARG A 53 2.88 -7.49 -3.73
CA ARG A 53 1.61 -7.45 -4.46
C ARG A 53 1.14 -6.02 -4.73
N ALA A 54 1.32 -5.11 -3.76
CA ALA A 54 1.02 -3.70 -3.95
C ALA A 54 1.96 -3.05 -4.97
N GLY A 55 3.27 -3.30 -4.84
CA GLY A 55 4.27 -2.82 -5.79
C GLY A 55 4.01 -3.29 -7.22
N GLU A 56 3.69 -4.57 -7.41
CA GLU A 56 3.33 -5.14 -8.71
C GLU A 56 2.09 -4.48 -9.32
N ALA A 57 1.06 -4.21 -8.52
CA ALA A 57 -0.17 -3.55 -8.99
C ALA A 57 0.09 -2.11 -9.42
N LEU A 58 1.03 -1.43 -8.74
CA LEU A 58 1.34 -0.02 -8.94
C LEU A 58 2.45 0.24 -9.97
N LYS A 59 3.15 -0.80 -10.45
CA LYS A 59 4.35 -0.68 -11.31
C LYS A 59 4.17 0.13 -12.59
N GLU A 60 2.93 0.28 -13.07
CA GLU A 60 2.58 1.00 -14.31
C GLU A 60 2.02 2.42 -14.04
N ALA A 61 2.01 2.87 -12.78
CA ALA A 61 1.60 4.22 -12.41
C ALA A 61 2.66 5.25 -12.79
N ALA A 62 2.21 6.47 -13.14
CA ALA A 62 3.13 7.59 -13.39
C ALA A 62 3.85 8.05 -12.11
N ALA A 63 3.15 8.01 -10.98
CA ALA A 63 3.67 8.18 -9.63
C ALA A 63 2.91 7.23 -8.70
N CYS A 64 3.61 6.54 -7.80
CA CYS A 64 2.98 5.55 -6.91
C CYS A 64 3.43 5.69 -5.45
N ARG A 65 2.55 5.27 -4.54
CA ARG A 65 2.80 5.17 -3.10
C ARG A 65 2.39 3.80 -2.58
N VAL A 66 3.17 3.22 -1.67
CA VAL A 66 2.77 2.02 -0.94
C VAL A 66 2.44 2.41 0.49
N HIS A 67 1.16 2.42 0.84
CA HIS A 67 0.72 2.66 2.22
C HIS A 67 0.77 1.34 2.98
N THR A 68 1.79 1.15 3.82
CA THR A 68 1.88 -0.01 4.71
C THR A 68 1.42 0.33 6.13
N PHE A 69 0.86 -0.65 6.85
CA PHE A 69 0.41 -0.46 8.22
C PHE A 69 0.63 -1.69 9.11
N ILE A 70 0.76 -1.44 10.41
CA ILE A 70 0.72 -2.45 11.48
C ILE A 70 0.02 -1.83 12.71
N ALA A 71 -0.72 -2.65 13.46
CA ALA A 71 -1.43 -2.15 14.64
C ALA A 71 -0.46 -1.92 15.82
N THR A 72 -0.59 -0.77 16.49
CA THR A 72 0.37 -0.30 17.52
C THR A 72 -0.20 -0.23 18.93
N SER A 73 -1.51 -0.44 19.12
CA SER A 73 -2.09 -0.40 20.48
C SER A 73 -1.83 -1.72 21.24
N PRO A 74 -1.60 -1.68 22.56
CA PRO A 74 -1.26 -2.88 23.34
C PRO A 74 -2.25 -4.04 23.17
N ILE A 75 -3.55 -3.72 23.09
CA ILE A 75 -4.59 -4.72 22.88
C ILE A 75 -4.48 -5.41 21.51
N HIS A 76 -4.17 -4.67 20.43
CA HIS A 76 -4.00 -5.27 19.10
C HIS A 76 -2.71 -6.08 19.02
N MET A 77 -1.62 -5.59 19.59
CA MET A 77 -0.34 -6.30 19.62
C MET A 77 -0.48 -7.65 20.34
N LYS A 78 -1.11 -7.66 21.52
CA LYS A 78 -1.30 -8.89 22.31
C LYS A 78 -2.35 -9.83 21.73
N MET A 79 -3.54 -9.32 21.39
CA MET A 79 -4.70 -10.17 21.09
C MET A 79 -4.80 -10.56 19.61
N LYS A 80 -4.36 -9.68 18.70
CA LYS A 80 -4.50 -9.87 17.25
C LYS A 80 -3.20 -10.31 16.60
N LEU A 81 -2.11 -9.57 16.83
CA LEU A 81 -0.81 -9.85 16.22
C LEU A 81 -0.03 -10.94 16.97
N ARG A 82 -0.25 -11.05 18.28
CA ARG A 82 0.54 -11.90 19.20
C ARG A 82 2.04 -11.58 19.10
N MET A 83 2.34 -10.29 19.11
CA MET A 83 3.69 -9.74 18.99
C MET A 83 3.97 -8.79 20.15
N GLU A 84 5.22 -8.77 20.62
CA GLU A 84 5.72 -7.75 21.53
C GLU A 84 6.02 -6.44 20.79
N PRO A 85 6.07 -5.28 21.47
CA PRO A 85 6.30 -3.98 20.83
C PRO A 85 7.56 -3.92 19.94
N ASP A 86 8.66 -4.55 20.36
CA ASP A 86 9.91 -4.58 19.57
C ASP A 86 9.76 -5.35 18.26
N GLN A 87 9.00 -6.46 18.28
CA GLN A 87 8.71 -7.24 17.08
C GLN A 87 7.80 -6.47 16.11
N VAL A 88 6.86 -5.68 16.64
CA VAL A 88 6.01 -4.81 15.83
C VAL A 88 6.83 -3.70 15.17
N LEU A 89 7.78 -3.12 15.90
CA LEU A 89 8.71 -2.12 15.36
C LEU A 89 9.60 -2.72 14.27
N GLU A 90 10.23 -3.86 14.53
CA GLU A 90 11.07 -4.56 13.56
C GLU A 90 10.28 -4.86 12.28
N ARG A 91 9.06 -5.38 12.43
CA ARG A 91 8.19 -5.70 11.29
C ARG A 91 7.78 -4.46 10.49
N ALA A 92 7.50 -3.34 11.14
CA ALA A 92 7.22 -2.08 10.47
C ALA A 92 8.43 -1.59 9.65
N VAL A 93 9.63 -1.66 10.23
CA VAL A 93 10.86 -1.24 9.56
C VAL A 93 11.17 -2.12 8.35
N GLU A 94 11.03 -3.44 8.47
CA GLU A 94 11.19 -4.38 7.35
C GLU A 94 10.20 -4.09 6.22
N ALA A 95 8.93 -3.87 6.57
CA ALA A 95 7.88 -3.52 5.63
C ALA A 95 8.26 -2.26 4.84
N VAL A 96 8.60 -1.17 5.54
CA VAL A 96 9.02 0.08 4.87
C VAL A 96 10.24 -0.17 3.97
N ARG A 97 11.28 -0.87 4.45
CA ARG A 97 12.47 -1.20 3.65
C ARG A 97 12.13 -2.00 2.38
N ARG A 98 11.18 -2.93 2.45
CA ARG A 98 10.75 -3.69 1.28
C ARG A 98 9.94 -2.83 0.31
N ALA A 99 9.02 -2.00 0.81
CA ALA A 99 8.23 -1.09 -0.01
C ALA A 99 9.12 -0.09 -0.78
N ARG A 100 10.24 0.34 -0.17
CA ARG A 100 11.26 1.20 -0.80
C ARG A 100 11.94 0.61 -2.04
N ARG A 101 11.78 -0.69 -2.32
CA ARG A 101 12.24 -1.32 -3.57
C ARG A 101 11.32 -1.03 -4.76
N TRP A 102 10.08 -0.62 -4.49
CA TRP A 102 9.06 -0.38 -5.49
C TRP A 102 8.81 1.11 -5.74
N THR A 103 8.93 1.95 -4.71
CA THR A 103 8.69 3.39 -4.79
C THR A 103 9.50 4.15 -3.73
N ASP A 104 9.76 5.42 -3.98
CA ASP A 104 10.32 6.35 -3.01
C ASP A 104 9.27 7.02 -2.11
N ASP A 105 8.00 6.66 -2.26
CA ASP A 105 6.89 7.19 -1.47
C ASP A 105 6.18 6.07 -0.71
N VAL A 106 6.39 6.01 0.61
CA VAL A 106 5.90 4.95 1.53
C VAL A 106 5.25 5.59 2.75
#